data_AF-A5PEV2-F1
#
_entry.id   AF-A5PEV2-F1
#
_cell.length_a   1.000
_cell.length_b   1.000
_cell.length_c   1.000
_cell.angle_alpha   90.00
_cell.angle_beta   90.00
_cell.angle_gamma   90.00
#
_symmetry.space_group_name_H-M   'P 1'
#
loop_
_entity.id
_entity.type
_entity.pdbx_description
1 polymer ?
#
loop_
_entity_poly.entity_id
_entity_poly.type
_entity_poly.pdbx_seq_one_letter_code
_entity_poly.pdbx_strand_id
1 'polypeptide(L)'
;QILAWAGEDFDGVIAFDEAHAMANALGGSSTRGKVKGSEQGMAGLRLQNHLPRARVLYASATGASDIANLGYTSRLGLWGPETAFPTHEAFMTEIRAGGVAAMELVARDLKAQGLYLARALSFAGVEYEILEHSLTEAQVRAYDAYADAWAIIHRNLEAALEATRVVDEDSGDTLNRNAKAAALSIFEGTKQRFFAQLLLSMKLPSLIPAMEVALGEEHSVVVQLVSTAEAMLDRRLADLTVEEREALDIDLSPREYV
;
A
#
# COMPACT_ATOMS: atom_id res chain seq x y z
N GLN A 1 -13.66 17.18 -16.84
CA GLN A 1 -12.60 17.55 -17.83
C GLN A 1 -12.48 16.49 -18.92
N ILE A 2 -12.06 15.25 -18.61
CA ILE A 2 -11.86 14.19 -19.64
C ILE A 2 -13.12 13.93 -20.47
N LEU A 3 -14.30 13.80 -19.84
CA LEU A 3 -15.56 13.62 -20.56
C LEU A 3 -15.90 14.77 -21.51
N ALA A 4 -15.61 16.02 -21.10
CA ALA A 4 -15.83 17.19 -21.92
C ALA A 4 -14.86 17.25 -23.12
N TRP A 5 -13.62 16.78 -22.93
CA TRP A 5 -12.64 16.66 -24.01
C TRP A 5 -13.01 15.55 -25.00
N ALA A 6 -13.45 14.39 -24.50
CA ALA A 6 -13.82 13.25 -25.33
C ALA A 6 -15.09 13.53 -26.15
N GLY A 7 -16.08 14.20 -25.55
CA GLY A 7 -17.41 14.36 -26.13
C GLY A 7 -18.24 13.08 -26.06
N GLU A 8 -19.56 13.20 -26.28
CA GLU A 8 -20.50 12.06 -26.19
C GLU A 8 -20.24 10.99 -27.25
N ASP A 9 -19.62 11.39 -28.36
CA ASP A 9 -19.42 10.56 -29.53
C ASP A 9 -18.05 9.84 -29.58
N PHE A 10 -17.25 9.93 -28.52
CA PHE A 10 -15.91 9.34 -28.50
C PHE A 10 -15.92 7.82 -28.67
N ASP A 11 -15.25 7.34 -29.72
CA ASP A 11 -15.09 5.92 -30.07
C ASP A 11 -13.62 5.46 -30.04
N GLY A 12 -12.72 6.31 -29.55
CA GLY A 12 -11.29 6.06 -29.44
C GLY A 12 -10.92 5.01 -28.40
N VAL A 13 -9.63 4.94 -28.06
CA VAL A 13 -9.09 4.02 -27.04
C VAL A 13 -8.82 4.79 -25.75
N ILE A 14 -9.28 4.24 -24.63
CA ILE A 14 -8.89 4.64 -23.27
C ILE A 14 -7.96 3.55 -22.74
N ALA A 15 -6.68 3.89 -22.57
CA ALA A 15 -5.71 3.01 -21.93
C ALA A 15 -5.55 3.43 -20.47
N PHE A 16 -5.99 2.57 -19.56
CA PHE A 16 -5.68 2.70 -18.14
C PHE A 16 -4.32 2.03 -17.88
N ASP A 17 -3.30 2.86 -17.69
CA ASP A 17 -2.02 2.41 -17.17
C ASP A 17 -2.11 2.21 -15.65
N GLU A 18 -1.36 1.22 -15.15
CA GLU A 18 -1.46 0.73 -13.76
C GLU A 18 -2.89 0.54 -13.27
N ALA A 19 -3.71 -0.13 -14.09
CA ALA A 19 -5.14 -0.29 -13.85
C ALA A 19 -5.49 -0.94 -12.50
N HIS A 20 -4.54 -1.70 -11.90
CA HIS A 20 -4.71 -2.25 -10.55
C HIS A 20 -4.94 -1.19 -9.47
N ALA A 21 -4.55 0.07 -9.68
CA ALA A 21 -4.87 1.17 -8.79
C ALA A 21 -6.40 1.41 -8.65
N MET A 22 -7.19 0.87 -9.58
CA MET A 22 -8.65 0.89 -9.54
C MET A 22 -9.27 -0.34 -8.87
N ALA A 23 -8.49 -1.30 -8.36
CA ALA A 23 -8.98 -2.56 -7.76
C ALA A 23 -10.15 -2.37 -6.77
N ASN A 24 -10.07 -1.33 -5.96
CA ASN A 24 -11.08 -1.03 -4.94
C ASN A 24 -12.26 -0.19 -5.46
N ALA A 25 -12.55 -0.16 -6.76
CA ALA A 25 -13.59 0.68 -7.33
C ALA A 25 -15.01 0.35 -6.82
N LEU A 26 -15.29 -0.93 -6.58
CA LEU A 26 -16.61 -1.42 -6.18
C LEU A 26 -16.80 -1.51 -4.65
N GLY A 27 -15.76 -1.17 -3.88
CA GLY A 27 -15.74 -1.36 -2.43
C GLY A 27 -15.72 -2.83 -2.02
N GLY A 28 -15.92 -3.09 -0.74
CA GLY A 28 -15.90 -4.46 -0.21
C GLY A 28 -16.61 -4.60 1.12
N SER A 29 -16.74 -5.84 1.60
CA SER A 29 -17.10 -6.13 2.99
C SER A 29 -15.87 -6.63 3.73
N SER A 30 -15.62 -6.05 4.90
CA SER A 30 -14.59 -6.51 5.83
C SER A 30 -15.25 -6.91 7.15
N THR A 31 -14.53 -7.62 8.01
CA THR A 31 -14.94 -7.89 9.40
C THR A 31 -15.22 -6.62 10.20
N ARG A 32 -14.74 -5.45 9.73
CA ARG A 32 -14.97 -4.12 10.32
C ARG A 32 -16.09 -3.32 9.64
N GLY A 33 -16.82 -3.90 8.68
CA GLY A 33 -17.95 -3.27 7.99
C GLY A 33 -17.72 -3.05 6.48
N LYS A 34 -18.65 -2.32 5.84
CA LYS A 34 -18.58 -1.96 4.42
C LYS A 34 -17.44 -0.96 4.17
N VAL A 35 -16.55 -1.31 3.24
CA VAL A 35 -15.47 -0.45 2.77
C VAL A 35 -15.97 0.29 1.53
N LYS A 36 -15.97 1.62 1.58
CA LYS A 36 -16.34 2.47 0.43
C LYS A 36 -15.31 2.25 -0.69
N GLY A 37 -15.78 2.23 -1.94
CA GLY A 37 -14.89 2.16 -3.09
C GLY A 37 -13.94 3.35 -3.15
N SER A 38 -12.73 3.14 -3.70
CA SER A 38 -11.76 4.22 -3.87
C SER A 38 -12.29 5.28 -4.86
N GLU A 39 -12.07 6.56 -4.56
CA GLU A 39 -12.49 7.64 -5.46
C GLU A 39 -11.84 7.51 -6.84
N GLN A 40 -10.58 7.07 -6.88
CA GLN A 40 -9.86 6.77 -8.12
C GLN A 40 -10.53 5.64 -8.91
N GLY A 41 -10.89 4.53 -8.25
CA GLY A 41 -11.57 3.41 -8.91
C GLY A 41 -12.96 3.79 -9.41
N MET A 42 -13.74 4.52 -8.60
CA MET A 42 -15.04 5.03 -9.01
C MET A 42 -14.94 6.01 -10.18
N ALA A 43 -13.92 6.86 -10.23
CA ALA A 43 -13.68 7.76 -11.35
C ALA A 43 -13.40 6.98 -12.64
N GLY A 44 -12.58 5.92 -12.58
CA GLY A 44 -12.33 5.03 -13.71
C GLY A 44 -13.58 4.33 -14.22
N LEU A 45 -14.38 3.75 -13.32
CA LEU A 45 -15.68 3.14 -13.68
C LEU A 45 -16.65 4.15 -14.30
N ARG A 46 -16.74 5.35 -13.74
CA ARG A 46 -17.60 6.41 -14.30
C ARG A 46 -17.16 6.80 -15.69
N LEU A 47 -15.86 6.96 -15.92
CA LEU A 47 -15.31 7.34 -17.23
C LEU A 47 -15.70 6.33 -18.32
N GLN A 48 -15.47 5.04 -18.08
CA GLN A 48 -15.78 4.00 -19.07
C GLN A 48 -17.29 3.80 -19.30
N ASN A 49 -18.13 4.10 -18.30
CA ASN A 49 -19.60 4.01 -18.43
C ASN A 49 -20.19 5.21 -19.19
N HIS A 50 -19.61 6.41 -19.04
CA HIS A 50 -20.06 7.60 -19.77
C HIS A 50 -19.57 7.64 -21.22
N LEU A 51 -18.56 6.85 -21.58
CA LEU A 51 -18.03 6.72 -22.93
C LEU A 51 -18.28 5.31 -23.48
N PRO A 52 -19.54 4.93 -23.77
CA PRO A 52 -19.92 3.56 -24.09
C PRO A 52 -19.23 3.04 -25.36
N ARG A 53 -18.96 3.91 -26.34
CA ARG A 53 -18.32 3.58 -27.62
C ARG A 53 -16.79 3.51 -27.55
N ALA A 54 -16.18 3.97 -26.46
CA ALA A 54 -14.74 3.88 -26.28
C ALA A 54 -14.30 2.42 -26.09
N ARG A 55 -13.18 2.07 -26.72
CA ARG A 55 -12.47 0.82 -26.45
C ARG A 55 -11.61 1.00 -25.20
N VAL A 56 -11.57 0.01 -24.32
CA VAL A 56 -10.81 0.09 -23.08
C VAL A 56 -9.68 -0.92 -23.08
N LEU A 57 -8.46 -0.45 -22.79
CA LEU A 57 -7.29 -1.25 -22.52
C LEU A 57 -6.93 -1.11 -21.04
N TYR A 58 -6.81 -2.23 -20.33
CA TYR A 58 -6.31 -2.27 -18.97
C TYR A 58 -4.88 -2.79 -18.98
N ALA A 59 -3.90 -1.93 -18.71
CA ALA A 59 -2.50 -2.33 -18.54
C ALA A 59 -2.19 -2.42 -17.04
N SER A 60 -1.66 -3.56 -16.60
CA SER A 60 -1.29 -3.77 -15.20
C SER A 60 -0.29 -4.91 -15.06
N ALA A 61 0.73 -4.72 -14.22
CA ALA A 61 1.68 -5.77 -13.87
C ALA A 61 1.10 -6.84 -12.93
N THR A 62 0.04 -6.51 -12.18
CA THR A 62 -0.52 -7.34 -11.09
C THR A 62 -2.03 -7.55 -11.19
N GLY A 63 -2.61 -7.33 -12.38
CA GLY A 63 -4.06 -7.27 -12.55
C GLY A 63 -4.83 -8.54 -12.13
N ALA A 64 -4.19 -9.71 -12.12
CA ALA A 64 -4.81 -11.00 -11.81
C ALA A 64 -4.27 -11.68 -10.53
N SER A 65 -3.65 -10.92 -9.61
CA SER A 65 -3.10 -11.48 -8.36
C SER A 65 -4.17 -11.87 -7.33
N ASP A 66 -5.29 -11.13 -7.29
CA ASP A 66 -6.49 -11.43 -6.49
C ASP A 66 -7.72 -11.12 -7.35
N ILE A 67 -8.73 -11.97 -7.30
CA ILE A 67 -9.97 -11.80 -8.05
C ILE A 67 -10.73 -10.53 -7.69
N ALA A 68 -10.60 -10.07 -6.44
CA ALA A 68 -11.20 -8.82 -5.99
C ALA A 68 -10.69 -7.63 -6.79
N ASN A 69 -9.48 -7.73 -7.35
CA ASN A 69 -8.88 -6.66 -8.12
C ASN A 69 -9.51 -6.54 -9.50
N LEU A 70 -10.27 -7.53 -10.00
CA LEU A 70 -10.90 -7.41 -11.31
C LEU A 70 -12.08 -6.44 -11.34
N GLY A 71 -12.55 -5.89 -10.21
CA GLY A 71 -13.75 -5.04 -10.18
C GLY A 71 -13.73 -3.82 -11.13
N TYR A 72 -12.55 -3.34 -11.56
CA TYR A 72 -12.44 -2.26 -12.55
C TYR A 72 -12.59 -2.71 -14.01
N THR A 73 -12.48 -4.01 -14.30
CA THR A 73 -12.48 -4.59 -15.65
C THR A 73 -13.89 -4.88 -16.18
N SER A 74 -14.87 -4.02 -15.84
CA SER A 74 -16.28 -4.26 -16.17
C SER A 74 -16.58 -4.36 -17.68
N ARG A 75 -15.65 -3.95 -18.55
CA ARG A 75 -15.77 -4.09 -20.01
C ARG A 75 -15.35 -5.46 -20.55
N LEU A 76 -14.80 -6.35 -19.72
CA LEU A 76 -14.41 -7.70 -20.13
C LEU A 76 -15.59 -8.68 -20.23
N GLY A 77 -16.80 -8.28 -19.81
CA GLY A 77 -18.00 -9.14 -19.89
C GLY A 77 -17.99 -10.31 -18.90
N LEU A 78 -17.25 -10.20 -17.80
CA LEU A 78 -17.17 -11.24 -16.76
C LEU A 78 -18.45 -11.32 -15.91
N TRP A 79 -19.23 -10.23 -15.84
CA TRP A 79 -20.52 -10.17 -15.16
C TRP A 79 -21.41 -9.11 -15.81
N GLY A 80 -22.69 -9.14 -15.46
CA GLY A 80 -23.71 -8.22 -15.96
C GLY A 80 -24.68 -8.89 -16.93
N PRO A 81 -25.49 -8.08 -17.65
CA PRO A 81 -26.47 -8.59 -18.60
C PRO A 81 -25.82 -9.52 -19.63
N GLU A 82 -26.51 -10.61 -19.98
CA GLU A 82 -26.06 -11.59 -20.99
C GLU A 82 -24.78 -12.38 -20.62
N THR A 83 -24.37 -12.35 -19.35
CA THR A 83 -23.27 -13.17 -18.84
C THR A 83 -23.76 -14.26 -17.88
N ALA A 84 -22.91 -15.23 -17.56
CA ALA A 84 -23.23 -16.29 -16.58
C ALA A 84 -23.42 -15.73 -15.16
N PHE A 85 -22.87 -14.54 -14.87
CA PHE A 85 -22.90 -13.93 -13.54
C PHE A 85 -23.68 -12.61 -13.58
N PRO A 86 -24.87 -12.54 -12.98
CA PRO A 86 -25.72 -11.34 -13.09
C PRO A 86 -25.11 -10.10 -12.42
N THR A 87 -24.24 -10.30 -11.41
CA THR A 87 -23.60 -9.21 -10.65
C THR A 87 -22.13 -9.54 -10.36
N HIS A 88 -21.34 -8.50 -10.10
CA HIS A 88 -19.95 -8.66 -9.64
C HIS A 88 -19.88 -9.47 -8.33
N GLU A 89 -20.80 -9.26 -7.40
CA GLU A 89 -20.84 -10.01 -6.14
C GLU A 89 -21.09 -11.50 -6.35
N ALA A 90 -21.95 -11.87 -7.32
CA ALA A 90 -22.19 -13.26 -7.69
C ALA A 90 -20.94 -13.89 -8.31
N PHE A 91 -20.31 -13.21 -9.27
CA PHE A 91 -19.03 -13.62 -9.86
C PHE A 91 -17.96 -13.86 -8.78
N MET A 92 -17.77 -12.89 -7.89
CA MET A 92 -16.80 -12.97 -6.80
C MET A 92 -17.06 -14.14 -5.86
N THR A 93 -18.32 -14.39 -5.53
CA THR A 93 -18.71 -15.47 -4.61
C THR A 93 -18.43 -16.85 -5.23
N GLU A 94 -18.85 -17.06 -6.48
CA GLU A 94 -18.70 -18.35 -7.15
C GLU A 94 -17.25 -18.68 -7.48
N ILE A 95 -16.49 -17.73 -8.01
CA ILE A 95 -15.09 -18.00 -8.35
C ILE A 95 -14.25 -18.19 -7.08
N ARG A 96 -14.53 -17.46 -5.98
CA ARG A 96 -13.87 -17.74 -4.69
C ARG A 96 -14.19 -19.12 -4.16
N ALA A 97 -15.44 -19.58 -4.28
CA ALA A 97 -15.83 -20.94 -3.90
C ALA A 97 -15.11 -22.00 -4.74
N GLY A 98 -14.86 -21.72 -6.02
CA GLY A 98 -14.10 -22.58 -6.92
C GLY A 98 -12.56 -22.49 -6.78
N GLY A 99 -12.05 -21.55 -5.99
CA GLY A 99 -10.63 -21.38 -5.72
C GLY A 99 -9.77 -21.12 -6.98
N VAL A 100 -8.51 -21.57 -6.94
CA VAL A 100 -7.52 -21.33 -8.00
C VAL A 100 -7.94 -21.94 -9.34
N ALA A 101 -8.57 -23.12 -9.34
CA ALA A 101 -9.00 -23.78 -10.57
C ALA A 101 -10.07 -22.99 -11.33
N ALA A 102 -11.02 -22.38 -10.62
CA ALA A 102 -12.03 -21.52 -11.24
C ALA A 102 -11.40 -20.22 -11.79
N MET A 103 -10.41 -19.66 -11.09
CA MET A 103 -9.65 -18.51 -11.58
C MET A 103 -8.87 -18.84 -12.86
N GLU A 104 -8.19 -19.98 -12.91
CA GLU A 104 -7.46 -20.42 -14.10
C GLU A 104 -8.39 -20.59 -15.31
N LEU A 105 -9.62 -21.06 -15.09
CA LEU A 105 -10.63 -21.17 -16.15
C LEU A 105 -11.02 -19.80 -16.71
N VAL A 106 -11.27 -18.81 -15.85
CA VAL A 106 -11.56 -17.42 -16.27
C VAL A 106 -10.40 -16.84 -17.06
N ALA A 107 -9.17 -16.94 -16.54
CA ALA A 107 -7.98 -16.43 -17.22
C ALA A 107 -7.75 -17.11 -18.58
N ARG A 108 -8.00 -18.42 -18.67
CA ARG A 108 -7.90 -19.19 -19.91
C ARG A 108 -8.95 -18.75 -20.93
N ASP A 109 -10.20 -18.55 -20.52
CA ASP A 109 -11.29 -18.12 -21.40
C ASP A 109 -11.02 -16.71 -21.94
N LEU A 110 -10.66 -15.77 -21.07
CA LEU A 110 -10.26 -14.42 -21.48
C LEU A 110 -9.09 -14.44 -22.48
N LYS A 111 -8.12 -15.33 -22.28
CA LYS A 111 -6.98 -15.49 -23.20
C LYS A 111 -7.41 -16.11 -24.54
N ALA A 112 -8.31 -17.08 -24.53
CA ALA A 112 -8.84 -17.71 -25.74
C ALA A 112 -9.68 -16.73 -26.58
N GLN A 113 -10.40 -15.82 -25.93
CA GLN A 113 -11.16 -14.74 -26.58
C GLN A 113 -10.30 -13.55 -27.02
N GLY A 114 -9.00 -13.56 -26.70
CA GLY A 114 -8.09 -12.44 -27.01
C GLY A 114 -8.30 -11.20 -26.13
N LEU A 115 -9.07 -11.32 -25.05
CA LEU A 115 -9.36 -10.24 -24.10
C LEU A 115 -8.28 -10.10 -23.00
N TYR A 116 -7.42 -11.11 -22.85
CA TYR A 116 -6.36 -11.11 -21.86
C TYR A 116 -5.01 -11.56 -22.42
N LEU A 117 -4.00 -10.72 -22.22
CA LEU A 117 -2.61 -11.02 -22.54
C LEU A 117 -1.76 -10.83 -21.29
N ALA A 118 -1.12 -11.92 -20.84
CA ALA A 118 -0.11 -11.88 -19.80
C ALA A 118 1.24 -12.28 -20.39
N ARG A 119 2.25 -11.43 -20.17
CA ARG A 119 3.65 -11.71 -20.49
C ARG A 119 4.43 -11.60 -19.19
N ALA A 120 5.27 -12.58 -18.91
CA ALA A 120 6.27 -12.47 -17.86
C ALA A 120 7.55 -11.92 -18.47
N LEU A 121 8.24 -11.06 -17.73
CA LEU A 121 9.63 -10.74 -18.04
C LEU A 121 10.48 -12.00 -17.87
N SER A 122 11.44 -12.20 -18.76
CA SER A 122 12.45 -13.22 -18.55
C SER A 122 13.35 -12.77 -17.40
N PHE A 123 13.58 -13.64 -16.43
CA PHE A 123 14.61 -13.45 -15.40
C PHE A 123 16.01 -13.88 -15.88
N ALA A 124 16.19 -14.12 -17.19
CA ALA A 124 17.50 -14.47 -17.73
C ALA A 124 18.50 -13.34 -17.45
N GLY A 125 19.57 -13.67 -16.72
CA GLY A 125 20.58 -12.70 -16.28
C GLY A 125 20.23 -11.95 -14.99
N VAL A 126 19.12 -12.29 -14.31
CA VAL A 126 18.81 -11.75 -12.98
C VAL A 126 19.36 -12.67 -11.91
N GLU A 127 20.25 -12.15 -11.07
CA GLU A 127 20.79 -12.83 -9.90
C GLU A 127 20.17 -12.25 -8.62
N TYR A 128 19.96 -13.12 -7.62
CA TYR A 128 19.39 -12.73 -6.33
C TYR A 128 20.38 -13.07 -5.24
N GLU A 129 20.74 -12.07 -4.45
CA GLU A 129 21.60 -12.22 -3.28
C GLU A 129 20.93 -11.58 -2.05
N ILE A 130 21.00 -12.26 -0.92
CA ILE A 130 20.56 -11.70 0.36
C ILE A 130 21.79 -11.06 1.02
N LEU A 131 21.83 -9.73 1.02
CA LEU A 131 22.82 -8.99 1.78
C LEU A 131 22.41 -8.94 3.26
N GLU A 132 23.00 -9.82 4.06
CA GLU A 132 22.75 -9.86 5.51
C GLU A 132 23.64 -8.86 6.26
N HIS A 133 23.02 -8.06 7.13
CA HIS A 133 23.72 -7.22 8.09
C HIS A 133 23.68 -7.89 9.48
N SER A 134 24.83 -8.39 9.94
CA SER A 134 24.98 -8.88 11.31
C SER A 134 25.08 -7.69 12.27
N LEU A 135 24.12 -7.58 13.19
CA LEU A 135 24.14 -6.54 14.20
C LEU A 135 25.39 -6.66 15.07
N THR A 136 26.11 -5.55 15.20
CA THR A 136 27.20 -5.42 16.17
C THR A 136 26.65 -5.44 17.60
N GLU A 137 27.48 -5.81 18.57
CA GLU A 137 27.05 -5.77 19.98
C GLU A 137 26.57 -4.38 20.42
N ALA A 138 27.13 -3.31 19.85
CA ALA A 138 26.70 -1.94 20.13
C ALA A 138 25.28 -1.69 19.61
N GLN A 139 24.96 -2.17 18.40
CA GLN A 139 23.61 -2.06 17.83
C GLN A 139 22.60 -2.91 18.60
N VAL A 140 22.99 -4.13 19.03
CA VAL A 140 22.14 -4.98 19.89
C VAL A 140 21.82 -4.26 21.20
N ARG A 141 22.84 -3.73 21.90
CA ARG A 141 22.62 -2.96 23.14
C ARG A 141 21.70 -1.75 22.93
N ALA A 142 21.86 -1.04 21.81
CA ALA A 142 21.00 0.09 21.49
C ALA A 142 19.56 -0.33 21.22
N TYR A 143 19.35 -1.43 20.48
CA TYR A 143 18.03 -1.99 20.23
C TYR A 143 17.35 -2.40 21.53
N ASP A 144 18.04 -3.14 22.40
CA ASP A 144 17.52 -3.61 23.68
C ASP A 144 17.14 -2.44 24.60
N ALA A 145 17.99 -1.40 24.67
CA ALA A 145 17.69 -0.21 25.45
C ALA A 145 16.40 0.50 24.99
N TYR A 146 16.17 0.59 23.67
CA TYR A 146 14.92 1.13 23.14
C TYR A 146 13.73 0.19 23.37
N ALA A 147 13.91 -1.12 23.26
CA ALA A 147 12.88 -2.11 23.56
C ALA A 147 12.43 -2.00 25.03
N ASP A 148 13.37 -1.89 25.96
CA ASP A 148 13.09 -1.67 27.38
C ASP A 148 12.33 -0.36 27.63
N ALA A 149 12.73 0.72 26.96
CA ALA A 149 12.03 2.01 27.05
C ALA A 149 10.59 1.92 26.54
N TRP A 150 10.36 1.32 25.37
CA TRP A 150 9.02 1.10 24.83
C TRP A 150 8.18 0.17 25.72
N ALA A 151 8.80 -0.81 26.37
CA ALA A 151 8.11 -1.68 27.33
C ALA A 151 7.62 -0.91 28.56
N ILE A 152 8.36 0.10 29.04
CA ILE A 152 7.89 1.00 30.09
C ILE A 152 6.63 1.75 29.62
N ILE A 153 6.65 2.34 28.42
CA ILE A 153 5.50 3.08 27.90
C ILE A 153 4.28 2.15 27.73
N HIS A 154 4.50 0.97 27.14
CA HIS A 154 3.44 -0.01 26.93
C HIS A 154 2.80 -0.47 28.25
N ARG A 155 3.59 -0.72 29.30
CA ARG A 155 3.06 -1.09 30.63
C ARG A 155 2.21 0.01 31.27
N ASN A 156 2.48 1.27 30.98
CA ASN A 156 1.76 2.42 31.54
C ASN A 156 0.68 2.97 30.59
N LEU A 157 0.47 2.33 29.43
CA LEU A 157 -0.47 2.83 28.42
C LEU A 157 -1.91 2.83 28.92
N GLU A 158 -2.31 1.81 29.69
CA GLU A 158 -3.65 1.73 30.27
C GLU A 158 -3.89 2.87 31.28
N ALA A 159 -2.98 3.06 32.22
CA ALA A 159 -3.02 4.17 33.17
C ALA A 159 -3.04 5.55 32.47
N ALA A 160 -2.32 5.70 31.34
CA ALA A 160 -2.37 6.92 30.54
C ALA A 160 -3.73 7.13 29.86
N LEU A 161 -4.39 6.07 29.40
CA LEU A 161 -5.74 6.12 28.82
C LEU A 161 -6.81 6.46 29.86
N GLU A 162 -6.66 5.97 31.10
CA GLU A 162 -7.51 6.33 32.24
C GLU A 162 -7.32 7.81 32.61
N ALA A 163 -6.07 8.26 32.78
CA ALA A 163 -5.77 9.65 33.12
C ALA A 163 -6.26 10.66 32.07
N THR A 164 -6.35 10.25 30.80
CA THR A 164 -6.90 11.07 29.70
C THR A 164 -8.41 10.95 29.51
N ARG A 165 -9.10 10.23 30.42
CA ARG A 165 -10.56 9.97 30.39
C ARG A 165 -11.05 9.32 29.10
N VAL A 166 -10.18 8.52 28.47
CA VAL A 166 -10.55 7.66 27.35
C VAL A 166 -11.19 6.36 27.87
N VAL A 167 -10.74 5.93 29.05
CA VAL A 167 -11.30 4.84 29.86
C VAL A 167 -11.71 5.43 31.21
N ASP A 168 -12.79 4.92 31.78
CA ASP A 168 -13.28 5.29 33.11
C ASP A 168 -12.44 4.59 34.19
N GLU A 169 -11.92 5.34 35.15
CA GLU A 169 -11.01 4.86 36.19
C GLU A 169 -11.70 3.92 37.19
N ASP A 170 -13.00 4.11 37.47
CA ASP A 170 -13.76 3.36 38.47
C ASP A 170 -14.35 2.05 37.92
N SER A 171 -14.78 2.06 36.65
CA SER A 171 -15.46 0.91 36.00
C SER A 171 -14.57 0.14 35.01
N GLY A 172 -13.47 0.72 34.54
CA GLY A 172 -12.66 0.17 33.45
C GLY A 172 -13.37 0.22 32.08
N ASP A 173 -14.57 0.81 32.01
CA ASP A 173 -15.34 0.92 30.79
C ASP A 173 -14.76 2.00 29.88
N THR A 174 -14.80 1.74 28.57
CA THR A 174 -14.29 2.71 27.61
C THR A 174 -15.29 3.84 27.42
N LEU A 175 -15.00 5.03 27.97
CA LEU A 175 -15.81 6.25 27.86
C LEU A 175 -15.97 6.70 26.40
N ASN A 176 -14.92 6.50 25.58
CA ASN A 176 -14.99 6.73 24.14
C ASN A 176 -14.23 5.65 23.35
N ARG A 177 -14.99 4.68 22.82
CA ARG A 177 -14.43 3.55 22.06
C ARG A 177 -13.61 3.97 20.85
N ASN A 178 -13.99 5.05 20.18
CA ASN A 178 -13.26 5.57 19.03
C ASN A 178 -11.94 6.22 19.45
N ALA A 179 -11.93 6.97 20.55
CA ALA A 179 -10.72 7.58 21.09
C ALA A 179 -9.71 6.53 21.56
N LYS A 180 -10.17 5.47 22.25
CA LYS A 180 -9.31 4.34 22.65
C LYS A 180 -8.69 3.65 21.44
N ALA A 181 -9.51 3.32 20.44
CA ALA A 181 -9.04 2.68 19.22
C ALA A 181 -8.02 3.57 18.47
N ALA A 182 -8.29 4.88 18.37
CA ALA A 182 -7.38 5.84 17.74
C ALA A 182 -6.04 5.95 18.49
N ALA A 183 -6.08 6.07 19.83
CA ALA A 183 -4.87 6.16 20.65
C ALA A 183 -3.99 4.90 20.52
N LEU A 184 -4.58 3.71 20.60
CA LEU A 184 -3.87 2.45 20.39
C LEU A 184 -3.29 2.34 18.98
N SER A 185 -4.05 2.75 17.97
CA SER A 185 -3.58 2.75 16.58
C SER A 185 -2.40 3.70 16.38
N ILE A 186 -2.42 4.89 17.01
CA ILE A 186 -1.32 5.85 16.94
C ILE A 186 -0.09 5.27 17.65
N PHE A 187 -0.26 4.77 18.87
CA PHE A 187 0.82 4.20 19.67
C PHE A 187 1.53 3.05 18.94
N GLU A 188 0.78 2.04 18.49
CA GLU A 188 1.35 0.89 17.78
C GLU A 188 1.97 1.30 16.44
N GLY A 189 1.33 2.21 15.71
CA GLY A 189 1.87 2.74 14.46
C GLY A 189 3.19 3.50 14.68
N THR A 190 3.29 4.29 15.74
CA THR A 190 4.53 5.03 16.07
C THR A 190 5.64 4.08 16.48
N LYS A 191 5.35 3.10 17.34
CA LYS A 191 6.31 2.06 17.74
C LYS A 191 6.85 1.30 16.53
N GLN A 192 5.98 0.88 15.61
CA GLN A 192 6.38 0.17 14.39
C GLN A 192 7.30 1.02 13.50
N ARG A 193 6.95 2.29 13.27
CA ARG A 193 7.77 3.23 12.48
C ARG A 193 9.13 3.46 13.13
N PHE A 194 9.15 3.65 14.45
CA PHE A 194 10.38 3.83 15.22
C PHE A 194 11.37 2.69 14.99
N PHE A 195 10.95 1.43 15.21
CA PHE A 195 11.84 0.28 15.05
C PHE A 195 12.20 0.01 13.58
N ALA A 196 11.30 0.28 12.64
CA ALA A 196 11.61 0.17 11.22
C ALA A 196 12.75 1.13 10.82
N GLN A 197 12.70 2.38 11.28
CA GLN A 197 13.74 3.38 11.04
C GLN A 197 15.05 3.01 11.74
N LEU A 198 14.97 2.54 12.99
CA LEU A 198 16.15 2.08 13.74
C LEU A 198 16.87 0.96 12.99
N LEU A 199 16.16 -0.09 12.60
CA LEU A 199 16.72 -1.24 11.88
C LEU A 199 17.21 -0.86 10.48
N LEU A 200 16.56 0.08 9.79
CA LEU A 200 17.03 0.60 8.52
C LEU A 200 18.40 1.28 8.69
N SER A 201 18.53 2.15 9.68
CA SER A 201 19.78 2.85 9.97
C SER A 201 20.91 1.88 10.33
N MET A 202 20.61 0.83 11.10
CA MET A 202 21.57 -0.20 11.47
C MET A 202 22.12 -0.97 10.26
N LYS A 203 21.36 -1.11 9.16
CA LYS A 203 21.81 -1.85 7.95
C LYS A 203 22.75 -1.06 7.04
N LEU A 204 22.80 0.28 7.18
CA LEU A 204 23.59 1.14 6.31
C LEU A 204 25.09 0.77 6.23
N PRO A 205 25.77 0.35 7.30
CA PRO A 205 27.17 -0.06 7.24
C PRO A 205 27.45 -1.30 6.38
N SER A 206 26.45 -2.14 6.10
CA SER A 206 26.58 -3.24 5.13
C SER A 206 26.12 -2.83 3.74
N LEU A 207 25.05 -2.03 3.64
CA LEU A 207 24.48 -1.61 2.37
C LEU A 207 25.42 -0.67 1.60
N ILE A 208 25.95 0.37 2.25
CA ILE A 208 26.77 1.39 1.59
C ILE A 208 28.01 0.78 0.93
N PRO A 209 28.83 -0.06 1.60
CA PRO A 209 29.97 -0.71 0.94
C PRO A 209 29.56 -1.60 -0.24
N ALA A 210 28.44 -2.32 -0.14
CA ALA A 210 27.95 -3.14 -1.25
C ALA A 210 27.57 -2.27 -2.47
N MET A 211 26.98 -1.10 -2.23
CA MET A 211 26.69 -0.13 -3.28
C MET A 211 27.98 0.42 -3.91
N GLU A 212 28.98 0.75 -3.09
CA GLU A 212 30.28 1.23 -3.58
C GLU A 212 30.99 0.21 -4.45
N VAL A 213 30.94 -1.09 -4.09
CA VAL A 213 31.48 -2.18 -4.91
C VAL A 213 30.77 -2.24 -6.26
N ALA A 214 29.43 -2.25 -6.26
CA ALA A 214 28.65 -2.31 -7.50
C ALA A 214 28.92 -1.10 -8.42
N LEU A 215 29.04 0.11 -7.86
CA LEU A 215 29.40 1.31 -8.60
C LEU A 215 30.83 1.22 -9.18
N GLY A 216 31.76 0.60 -8.46
CA GLY A 216 33.13 0.33 -8.93
C GLY A 216 33.20 -0.66 -10.10
N GLU A 217 32.20 -1.51 -10.26
CA GLU A 217 32.04 -2.47 -11.36
C GLU A 217 31.25 -1.89 -12.55
N GLU A 218 31.08 -0.56 -12.60
CA GLU A 218 30.29 0.15 -13.62
C GLU A 218 28.80 -0.23 -13.64
N HIS A 219 28.27 -0.79 -12.55
CA HIS A 219 26.84 -1.01 -12.40
C HIS A 219 26.10 0.26 -11.92
N SER A 220 24.79 0.31 -12.19
CA SER A 220 23.90 1.31 -11.61
C SER A 220 23.19 0.73 -10.39
N VAL A 221 23.17 1.48 -9.29
CA VAL A 221 22.54 1.07 -8.04
C VAL A 221 21.19 1.77 -7.89
N VAL A 222 20.13 1.00 -7.67
CA VAL A 222 18.79 1.50 -7.34
C VAL A 222 18.41 0.99 -5.95
N VAL A 223 18.11 1.91 -5.04
CA VAL A 223 17.68 1.59 -3.67
C VAL A 223 16.20 1.87 -3.53
N GLN A 224 15.43 0.84 -3.19
CA GLN A 224 14.01 0.99 -2.85
C GLN A 224 13.84 0.94 -1.34
N LEU A 225 13.25 1.99 -0.78
CA LEU A 225 12.88 2.06 0.63
C LEU A 225 11.35 1.89 0.76
N VAL A 226 10.90 1.12 1.75
CA VAL A 226 9.46 0.89 2.00
C VAL A 226 8.76 2.17 2.46
N SER A 227 9.48 3.09 3.11
CA SER A 227 9.02 4.42 3.46
C SER A 227 10.18 5.39 3.26
N THR A 228 9.96 6.45 2.49
CA THR A 228 10.93 7.53 2.28
C THR A 228 10.97 8.51 3.45
N ALA A 229 10.01 8.42 4.39
CA ALA A 229 9.78 9.43 5.44
C ALA A 229 9.62 10.86 4.90
N GLU A 230 9.34 11.00 3.60
CA GLU A 230 9.35 12.28 2.89
C GLU A 230 8.28 13.24 3.40
N ALA A 231 7.06 12.76 3.67
CA ALA A 231 6.02 13.58 4.28
C ALA A 231 6.40 14.12 5.68
N MET A 232 7.27 13.42 6.42
CA MET A 232 7.80 13.91 7.69
C MET A 232 8.85 14.98 7.43
N LEU A 233 9.79 14.72 6.51
CA LEU A 233 10.80 15.69 6.10
C LEU A 233 10.13 16.98 5.60
N ASP A 234 9.10 16.88 4.77
CA ASP A 234 8.33 18.01 4.26
C ASP A 234 7.67 18.82 5.37
N ARG A 235 7.06 18.15 6.35
CA ARG A 235 6.45 18.81 7.51
C ARG A 235 7.51 19.55 8.33
N ARG A 236 8.65 18.89 8.59
CA ARG A 236 9.79 19.48 9.28
C ARG A 236 10.29 20.72 8.55
N LEU A 237 10.53 20.60 7.24
CA LEU A 237 10.99 21.70 6.40
C LEU A 237 9.97 22.86 6.39
N ALA A 238 8.67 22.57 6.42
CA ALA A 238 7.61 23.58 6.48
C ALA A 238 7.63 24.39 7.79
N ASP A 239 8.07 23.77 8.89
CA ASP A 239 8.14 24.39 10.21
C ASP A 239 9.46 25.18 10.44
N LEU A 240 10.47 25.04 9.56
CA LEU A 240 11.74 25.77 9.65
C LEU A 240 11.62 27.22 9.13
N THR A 241 12.21 28.16 9.87
CA THR A 241 12.45 29.54 9.44
C THR A 241 13.47 29.63 8.28
N VAL A 242 13.60 30.80 7.65
CA VAL A 242 14.57 31.00 6.55
C VAL A 242 16.00 30.77 7.06
N GLU A 243 16.30 31.25 8.26
CA GLU A 243 17.60 31.10 8.90
C GLU A 243 17.90 29.64 9.26
N GLU A 244 16.92 28.88 9.76
CA GLU A 244 17.08 27.44 10.05
C GLU A 244 17.18 26.59 8.77
N ARG A 245 16.59 27.04 7.66
CA ARG A 245 16.77 26.39 6.35
C ARG A 245 18.16 26.61 5.78
N GLU A 246 18.78 27.77 6.01
CA GLU A 246 20.16 28.05 5.58
C GLU A 246 21.19 27.27 6.40
N ALA A 247 20.90 26.98 7.68
CA ALA A 247 21.73 26.18 8.58
C ALA A 247 21.04 24.85 8.95
N LEU A 248 20.81 24.02 7.93
CA LEU A 248 19.99 22.81 8.03
C LEU A 248 20.59 21.79 9.02
N ASP A 249 20.04 21.73 10.23
CA ASP A 249 20.35 20.75 11.28
C ASP A 249 19.09 19.96 11.61
N ILE A 250 18.90 18.81 10.94
CA ILE A 250 17.72 17.96 11.08
C ILE A 250 18.17 16.60 11.64
N ASP A 251 17.70 16.24 12.83
CA ASP A 251 17.96 14.92 13.41
C ASP A 251 16.97 13.89 12.85
N LEU A 252 17.32 13.25 11.75
CA LEU A 252 16.48 12.21 11.14
C LEU A 252 16.47 10.87 11.93
N SER A 253 16.98 10.87 13.18
CA SER A 253 16.95 9.70 14.03
C SER A 253 15.52 9.33 14.44
N PRO A 254 15.30 8.06 14.82
CA PRO A 254 14.02 7.62 15.39
C PRO A 254 13.55 8.44 16.60
N ARG A 255 14.42 9.24 17.23
CA ARG A 255 14.05 10.06 18.40
C ARG A 255 13.04 11.15 18.04
N GLU A 256 13.08 11.65 16.80
CA GLU A 256 12.10 12.64 16.32
C GLU A 256 10.72 12.02 15.97
N TYR A 257 10.60 10.69 15.97
CA TYR A 257 9.32 10.02 15.72
C TYR A 257 8.41 9.92 16.97
N VAL A 258 8.95 10.21 18.16
CA VAL A 258 8.29 9.98 19.46
C VAL A 258 7.85 11.29 20.11
#